data_AF-A0A2P4NY00-F1
#
_entry.id   AF-A0A2P4NY00-F1
#
_cell.length_a   1.000
_cell.length_b   1.000
_cell.length_c   1.000
_cell.angle_alpha   90.00
_cell.angle_beta   90.00
_cell.angle_gamma   90.00
#
_symmetry.space_group_name_H-M   'P 1'
#
loop_
_entity.id
_entity.type
_entity.pdbx_description
1 polymer ?
#
loop_
_entity_poly.entity_id
_entity_poly.type
_entity_poly.pdbx_seq_one_letter_code
_entity_poly.pdbx_strand_id
1 'polypeptide(L)'
;MSNKLIADINKKIAEKKKLNGPEQKVVKISLPQIDPKFDSGEKEDIYDELRSSLKKQLPEWWSQEKCNEYYPDVGSWQQKPSHKQRRFPFIYNCPPPQIWIEVAYNITNDREQALEKIRSSKCYCCKTEFIIIVLPHGKEPYHQNPSPGSDSEENMKI
;
A
#
# COMPACT_ATOMS: atom_id res chain seq x y z
N MET A 1 -2.47 -13.48 9.74
CA MET A 1 -1.67 -12.95 8.62
C MET A 1 -1.77 -13.88 7.43
N SER A 2 -2.37 -13.44 6.34
CA SER A 2 -1.66 -12.73 5.27
C SER A 2 -0.89 -13.64 4.27
N ASN A 3 -0.62 -14.91 4.57
CA ASN A 3 0.14 -15.79 3.65
C ASN A 3 -0.47 -15.93 2.24
N LYS A 4 -1.80 -15.97 2.14
CA LYS A 4 -2.51 -16.04 0.84
C LYS A 4 -2.45 -14.71 0.10
N LEU A 5 -2.67 -13.60 0.79
CA LEU A 5 -2.56 -12.24 0.24
C LEU A 5 -1.14 -11.97 -0.29
N ILE A 6 -0.14 -12.32 0.51
CA ILE A 6 1.28 -12.20 0.16
C ILE A 6 1.61 -13.09 -1.06
N ALA A 7 1.12 -14.33 -1.08
CA ALA A 7 1.32 -15.21 -2.24
C ALA A 7 0.68 -14.64 -3.51
N ASP A 8 -0.51 -14.06 -3.40
CA ASP A 8 -1.23 -13.46 -4.53
C ASP A 8 -0.54 -12.18 -5.03
N ILE A 9 -0.05 -11.32 -4.12
CA ILE A 9 0.76 -10.14 -4.46
C ILE A 9 2.06 -10.58 -5.15
N ASN A 10 2.78 -11.54 -4.56
CA ASN A 10 4.06 -12.01 -5.07
C ASN A 10 3.92 -12.68 -6.44
N LYS A 11 2.86 -13.48 -6.62
CA LYS A 11 2.52 -14.09 -7.91
C LYS A 11 2.27 -13.02 -8.96
N LYS A 12 1.46 -11.99 -8.65
CA LYS A 12 1.17 -10.91 -9.59
C LYS A 12 2.38 -10.04 -9.92
N ILE A 13 3.25 -9.75 -8.95
CA ILE A 13 4.52 -9.07 -9.20
C ILE A 13 5.42 -9.94 -10.12
N ALA A 14 5.54 -11.24 -9.85
CA ALA A 14 6.36 -12.15 -10.64
C ALA A 14 5.85 -12.34 -12.08
N GLU A 15 4.53 -12.37 -12.29
CA GLU A 15 3.91 -12.39 -13.61
C GLU A 15 4.22 -11.13 -14.42
N LYS A 16 4.33 -9.98 -13.76
CA LYS A 16 4.61 -8.69 -14.40
C LYS A 16 6.08 -8.49 -14.74
N LYS A 17 7.01 -8.99 -13.92
CA LYS A 17 8.45 -9.03 -14.24
C LYS A 17 8.78 -9.76 -15.56
N LYS A 18 7.88 -10.62 -16.05
CA LYS A 18 8.05 -11.33 -17.33
C LYS A 18 7.64 -10.50 -18.56
N LEU A 19 6.98 -9.35 -18.37
CA LEU A 19 6.46 -8.45 -19.41
C LEU A 19 7.37 -7.22 -19.60
N ASN A 20 8.67 -7.41 -19.79
CA ASN A 20 9.59 -6.30 -19.96
C ASN A 20 9.64 -5.82 -21.43
N GLY A 21 9.03 -4.68 -21.69
CA GLY A 21 9.26 -3.79 -22.85
C GLY A 21 9.42 -2.33 -22.34
N PRO A 22 9.94 -1.40 -23.17
CA PRO A 22 10.42 -0.07 -22.72
C PRO A 22 9.33 0.93 -22.26
N GLU A 23 8.08 0.52 -22.12
CA GLU A 23 6.97 1.41 -21.75
C GLU A 23 6.71 1.41 -20.25
N GLN A 24 6.63 2.60 -19.65
CA GLN A 24 6.10 2.77 -18.29
C GLN A 24 4.63 2.32 -18.24
N LYS A 25 4.34 1.31 -17.41
CA LYS A 25 2.99 0.80 -17.19
C LYS A 25 2.56 1.05 -15.75
N VAL A 26 1.34 1.57 -15.57
CA VAL A 26 0.67 1.54 -14.27
C VAL A 26 0.00 0.18 -14.17
N VAL A 27 0.48 -0.66 -13.27
CA VAL A 27 -0.06 -2.00 -13.06
C VAL A 27 -1.04 -1.96 -11.90
N LYS A 28 -2.33 -2.07 -12.21
CA LYS A 28 -3.37 -2.23 -11.20
C LYS A 28 -3.47 -3.70 -10.78
N ILE A 29 -3.20 -3.96 -9.50
CA ILE A 29 -3.37 -5.26 -8.87
C ILE A 29 -4.57 -5.16 -7.93
N SER A 30 -5.71 -5.72 -8.36
CA SER A 30 -6.84 -5.95 -7.47
C SER A 30 -6.67 -7.29 -6.76
N LEU A 31 -6.83 -7.27 -5.44
CA LEU A 31 -6.81 -8.47 -4.61
C LEU A 31 -8.25 -8.94 -4.37
N PRO A 32 -8.48 -10.26 -4.19
CA PRO A 32 -9.80 -10.77 -3.83
C PRO A 32 -10.29 -10.16 -2.51
N GLN A 33 -11.58 -10.26 -2.19
CA GLN A 33 -12.06 -9.86 -0.86
C GLN A 33 -11.33 -10.68 0.22
N ILE A 34 -10.76 -9.97 1.19
CA ILE A 34 -10.00 -10.49 2.32
C ILE A 34 -10.81 -10.13 3.57
N ASP A 35 -10.77 -11.00 4.58
CA ASP A 35 -11.62 -10.92 5.76
C ASP A 35 -11.72 -9.49 6.35
N PRO A 36 -12.93 -8.99 6.67
CA PRO A 36 -13.18 -7.59 7.08
C PRO A 36 -12.61 -7.17 8.45
N LYS A 37 -11.86 -8.02 9.17
CA LYS A 37 -11.45 -7.80 10.58
C LYS A 37 -10.27 -6.84 10.75
N PHE A 38 -10.30 -5.75 10.03
CA PHE A 38 -9.13 -4.96 9.76
C PHE A 38 -9.64 -3.53 9.74
N ASP A 39 -9.39 -2.84 10.86
CA ASP A 39 -9.83 -1.48 11.11
C ASP A 39 -8.73 -0.79 11.94
N SER A 40 -8.13 0.26 11.36
CA SER A 40 -7.03 1.11 11.88
C SER A 40 -5.64 0.46 12.04
N GLY A 41 -4.80 0.55 10.98
CA GLY A 41 -3.38 0.14 10.97
C GLY A 41 -2.96 -0.74 9.79
N GLU A 42 -3.92 -1.32 9.06
CA GLU A 42 -3.70 -2.28 7.96
C GLU A 42 -2.68 -1.88 6.90
N LYS A 43 -2.76 -0.61 6.47
CA LYS A 43 -1.91 -0.18 5.37
C LYS A 43 -0.44 -0.26 5.79
N GLU A 44 -0.12 0.09 7.04
CA GLU A 44 1.25 -0.01 7.57
C GLU A 44 1.75 -1.45 7.64
N ASP A 45 0.92 -2.38 8.14
CA ASP A 45 1.24 -3.82 8.13
C ASP A 45 1.51 -4.33 6.71
N ILE A 46 0.69 -3.90 5.75
CA ILE A 46 0.86 -4.24 4.34
C ILE A 46 2.14 -3.60 3.78
N TYR A 47 2.49 -2.38 4.18
CA TYR A 47 3.75 -1.74 3.77
C TYR A 47 4.96 -2.52 4.27
N ASP A 48 4.94 -2.97 5.53
CA ASP A 48 5.99 -3.80 6.13
C ASP A 48 6.13 -5.16 5.44
N GLU A 49 5.01 -5.81 5.14
CA GLU A 49 5.00 -7.09 4.44
C GLU A 49 5.48 -6.93 2.99
N LEU A 50 5.03 -5.90 2.27
CA LEU A 50 5.48 -5.58 0.92
C LEU A 50 6.98 -5.29 0.89
N ARG A 51 7.50 -4.49 1.83
CA ARG A 51 8.93 -4.22 1.97
C ARG A 51 9.71 -5.50 2.23
N SER A 52 9.22 -6.36 3.12
CA SER A 52 9.86 -7.63 3.46
C SER A 52 9.87 -8.58 2.27
N SER A 53 8.77 -8.64 1.51
CA SER A 53 8.67 -9.43 0.30
C SER A 53 9.60 -8.93 -0.81
N LEU A 54 9.66 -7.61 -1.03
CA LEU A 54 10.60 -7.01 -1.97
C LEU A 54 12.04 -7.31 -1.59
N LYS A 55 12.42 -7.16 -0.31
CA LYS A 55 13.76 -7.55 0.18
C LYS A 55 14.06 -9.03 -0.05
N LYS A 56 13.08 -9.92 0.14
CA LYS A 56 13.26 -11.36 -0.10
C LYS A 56 13.43 -11.69 -1.58
N GLN A 57 12.68 -11.04 -2.45
CA GLN A 57 12.70 -11.28 -3.90
C GLN A 57 13.83 -10.54 -4.63
N LEU A 58 14.28 -9.42 -4.07
CA LEU A 58 15.29 -8.51 -4.62
C LEU A 58 16.31 -8.19 -3.52
N PRO A 59 17.13 -9.16 -3.10
CA PRO A 59 18.00 -9.02 -1.92
C PRO A 59 19.06 -7.92 -2.07
N GLU A 60 19.52 -7.67 -3.29
CA GLU A 60 20.48 -6.60 -3.59
C GLU A 60 19.83 -5.20 -3.69
N TRP A 61 18.50 -5.13 -3.71
CA TRP A 61 17.77 -3.88 -3.84
C TRP A 61 17.47 -3.29 -2.46
N TRP A 62 17.51 -1.97 -2.38
CA TRP A 62 17.13 -1.24 -1.19
C TRP A 62 15.64 -0.91 -1.25
N SER A 63 14.84 -1.39 -0.30
CA SER A 63 13.38 -1.14 -0.25
C SER A 63 12.98 -0.39 1.01
N GLN A 64 12.32 0.75 0.85
CA GLN A 64 11.89 1.67 1.92
C GLN A 64 10.70 2.53 1.48
N GLU A 65 10.00 3.17 2.44
CA GLU A 65 8.95 4.16 2.16
C GLU A 65 9.51 5.48 1.64
N LYS A 66 10.68 5.91 2.15
CA LYS A 66 11.15 7.29 2.00
C LYS A 66 12.54 7.36 1.44
N CYS A 67 12.68 8.15 0.38
CA CYS A 67 14.00 8.63 -0.02
C CYS A 67 13.97 10.00 -0.69
N ASN A 68 12.90 10.40 -1.37
CA ASN A 68 12.73 11.73 -1.97
C ASN A 68 11.37 12.35 -1.57
N GLU A 69 11.04 13.50 -2.17
CA GLU A 69 9.76 14.22 -2.00
C GLU A 69 8.55 13.45 -2.53
N TYR A 70 8.82 12.52 -3.42
CA TYR A 70 7.83 11.63 -4.00
C TYR A 70 7.71 10.47 -3.01
N TYR A 71 6.71 10.51 -2.13
CA TYR A 71 6.50 9.53 -1.05
C TYR A 71 5.64 8.34 -1.51
N PRO A 72 6.22 7.25 -2.06
CA PRO A 72 5.46 6.02 -2.25
C PRO A 72 5.06 5.46 -0.88
N ASP A 73 3.99 4.67 -0.86
CA ASP A 73 3.74 3.80 0.29
C ASP A 73 4.87 2.76 0.41
N VAL A 74 5.34 2.21 -0.72
CA VAL A 74 6.55 1.37 -0.76
C VAL A 74 7.38 1.63 -2.01
N GLY A 75 8.66 1.99 -1.84
CA GLY A 75 9.62 2.15 -2.92
C GLY A 75 10.72 1.08 -2.92
N SER A 76 11.22 0.72 -4.10
CA SER A 76 12.39 -0.15 -4.25
C SER A 76 13.40 0.42 -5.24
N TRP A 77 14.67 0.45 -4.82
CA TRP A 77 15.80 0.99 -5.57
C TRP A 77 16.84 -0.10 -5.83
N GLN A 78 17.21 -0.30 -7.08
CA GLN A 78 18.27 -1.24 -7.46
C GLN A 78 19.63 -0.83 -6.87
N GLN A 79 19.89 0.47 -6.80
CA GLN A 79 21.05 1.02 -6.12
C GLN A 79 20.60 1.75 -4.87
N LYS A 80 21.14 1.32 -3.72
CA LYS A 80 20.90 2.00 -2.46
C LYS A 80 21.32 3.47 -2.56
N PRO A 81 20.40 4.42 -2.32
CA PRO A 81 20.75 5.84 -2.30
C PRO A 81 21.85 6.14 -1.28
N SER A 82 22.72 7.10 -1.62
CA SER A 82 23.87 7.46 -0.79
C SER A 82 23.44 7.93 0.60
N HIS A 83 24.36 7.91 1.58
CA HIS A 83 24.05 8.40 2.93
C HIS A 83 23.55 9.85 2.92
N LYS A 84 24.16 10.72 2.09
CA LYS A 84 23.74 12.12 1.94
C LYS A 84 22.34 12.24 1.34
N GLN A 85 22.02 11.47 0.30
CA GLN A 85 20.67 11.43 -0.28
C GLN A 85 19.61 10.94 0.70
N ARG A 86 19.92 9.94 1.53
CA ARG A 86 18.97 9.45 2.54
C ARG A 86 18.77 10.40 3.71
N ARG A 87 19.80 11.15 4.09
CA ARG A 87 19.75 12.09 5.23
C ARG A 87 19.23 13.47 4.84
N PHE A 88 19.51 13.91 3.62
CA PHE A 88 19.20 15.24 3.10
C PHE A 88 18.63 15.12 1.67
N PRO A 89 17.45 14.51 1.52
CA PRO A 89 16.91 14.13 0.23
C PRO A 89 16.56 15.30 -0.69
N PHE A 90 16.19 16.45 -0.09
CA PHE A 90 15.92 17.70 -0.78
C PHE A 90 17.19 18.34 -1.38
N ILE A 91 18.33 18.22 -0.69
CA ILE A 91 19.58 18.88 -1.10
C ILE A 91 20.31 18.03 -2.13
N TYR A 92 20.36 16.71 -1.92
CA TYR A 92 21.18 15.80 -2.73
C TYR A 92 20.37 14.98 -3.74
N ASN A 93 19.09 15.28 -3.93
CA ASN A 93 18.16 14.61 -4.84
C ASN A 93 18.28 13.08 -4.79
N CYS A 94 17.48 12.44 -3.93
CA CYS A 94 17.41 10.99 -4.01
C CYS A 94 16.78 10.55 -5.34
N PRO A 95 17.38 9.57 -6.04
CA PRO A 95 16.82 9.08 -7.30
C PRO A 95 15.40 8.54 -7.09
N PRO A 96 14.51 8.63 -8.09
CA PRO A 96 13.24 7.92 -8.07
C PRO A 96 13.44 6.40 -7.89
N PRO A 97 12.53 5.70 -7.20
CA PRO A 97 12.59 4.25 -7.10
C PRO A 97 12.36 3.62 -8.48
N GLN A 98 12.89 2.42 -8.70
CA GLN A 98 12.58 1.64 -9.89
C GLN A 98 11.20 0.98 -9.77
N ILE A 99 10.77 0.63 -8.55
CA ILE A 99 9.41 0.14 -8.26
C ILE A 99 8.76 1.10 -7.27
N TRP A 100 7.59 1.62 -7.64
CA TRP A 100 6.74 2.46 -6.81
C TRP A 100 5.42 1.76 -6.57
N ILE A 101 5.06 1.54 -5.29
CA ILE A 101 3.81 0.92 -4.91
C ILE A 101 2.96 1.91 -4.12
N GLU A 102 1.72 2.11 -4.55
CA GLU A 102 0.65 2.75 -3.79
C GLU A 102 -0.37 1.69 -3.37
N VAL A 103 -0.87 1.77 -2.14
CA VAL A 103 -1.91 0.89 -1.62
C VAL A 103 -3.16 1.71 -1.34
N ALA A 104 -4.25 1.34 -2.01
CA ALA A 104 -5.54 1.99 -1.86
C ALA A 104 -6.61 0.97 -1.47
N TYR A 105 -7.52 1.33 -0.58
CA TYR A 105 -8.79 0.65 -0.41
C TYR A 105 -9.65 0.80 -1.67
N ASN A 106 -10.56 -0.13 -1.89
CA ASN A 106 -11.50 -0.11 -3.01
C ASN A 106 -12.65 0.91 -2.80
N ILE A 107 -12.31 2.09 -2.31
CA ILE A 107 -13.17 3.27 -2.21
C ILE A 107 -12.70 4.28 -3.25
N THR A 108 -13.64 4.96 -3.91
CA THR A 108 -13.31 5.90 -4.99
C THR A 108 -12.32 6.98 -4.57
N ASN A 109 -12.51 7.63 -3.42
CA ASN A 109 -11.63 8.71 -2.98
C ASN A 109 -10.17 8.25 -2.81
N ASP A 110 -9.97 7.12 -2.14
CA ASP A 110 -8.62 6.58 -1.87
C ASP A 110 -7.93 6.10 -3.15
N ARG A 111 -8.68 5.47 -4.07
CA ARG A 111 -8.15 5.08 -5.39
C ARG A 111 -7.76 6.27 -6.24
N GLU A 112 -8.57 7.32 -6.28
CA GLU A 112 -8.25 8.53 -7.04
C GLU A 112 -7.06 9.26 -6.44
N GLN A 113 -6.93 9.30 -5.11
CA GLN A 113 -5.76 9.87 -4.44
C GLN A 113 -4.46 9.14 -4.82
N ALA A 114 -4.47 7.80 -4.80
CA ALA A 114 -3.32 6.99 -5.23
C ALA A 114 -2.98 7.19 -6.71
N LEU A 115 -4.01 7.25 -7.58
CA LEU A 115 -3.82 7.53 -9.00
C LEU A 115 -3.24 8.93 -9.24
N GLU A 116 -3.70 9.94 -8.50
CA GLU A 116 -3.23 11.32 -8.65
C GLU A 116 -1.78 11.50 -8.19
N LYS A 117 -1.36 10.83 -7.11
CA LYS A 117 0.05 10.74 -6.70
C LYS A 117 0.92 10.19 -7.83
N ILE A 118 0.45 9.14 -8.51
CA ILE A 118 1.19 8.53 -9.63
C ILE A 118 1.21 9.47 -10.84
N ARG A 119 0.07 10.07 -11.22
CA ARG A 119 0.00 11.00 -12.36
C ARG A 119 0.94 12.18 -12.18
N SER A 120 0.94 12.80 -11.00
CA SER A 120 1.81 13.95 -10.68
C SER A 120 3.30 13.58 -10.63
N SER A 121 3.63 12.34 -10.25
CA SER A 121 5.02 11.87 -10.17
C SER A 121 5.59 11.33 -11.49
N LYS A 122 4.73 10.94 -12.44
CA LYS A 122 5.12 10.22 -13.67
C LYS A 122 6.15 10.96 -14.52
N CYS A 123 6.01 12.28 -14.66
CA CYS A 123 6.94 13.11 -15.45
C CYS A 123 8.35 13.20 -14.85
N TYR A 124 8.49 13.00 -13.55
CA TYR A 124 9.78 13.07 -12.84
C TYR A 124 10.39 11.68 -12.61
N CYS A 125 9.57 10.63 -12.71
CA CYS A 125 9.91 9.25 -12.41
C CYS A 125 9.93 8.39 -13.67
N CYS A 126 10.66 8.84 -14.70
CA CYS A 126 10.53 8.29 -16.06
C CYS A 126 10.98 6.83 -16.26
N LYS A 127 11.63 6.23 -15.26
CA LYS A 127 12.11 4.84 -15.28
C LYS A 127 11.45 4.00 -14.18
N THR A 128 10.42 4.55 -13.54
CA THR A 128 9.73 3.92 -12.43
C THR A 128 8.56 3.10 -12.95
N GLU A 129 8.47 1.85 -12.50
CA GLU A 129 7.28 1.04 -12.66
C GLU A 129 6.31 1.34 -11.51
N PHE A 130 5.11 1.78 -11.86
CA PHE A 130 4.09 2.14 -10.89
C PHE A 130 3.11 1.00 -10.70
N ILE A 131 2.90 0.59 -9.46
CA ILE A 131 2.00 -0.48 -9.07
C ILE A 131 0.97 0.10 -8.10
N ILE A 132 -0.30 -0.15 -8.37
CA ILE A 132 -1.38 0.18 -7.43
C ILE A 132 -1.97 -1.12 -6.93
N ILE A 133 -1.89 -1.34 -5.62
CA ILE A 133 -2.52 -2.46 -4.95
C ILE A 133 -3.86 -1.98 -4.39
N VAL A 134 -4.95 -2.51 -4.94
CA VAL A 134 -6.29 -2.19 -4.47
C VAL A 134 -6.79 -3.26 -3.50
N LEU A 135 -6.89 -2.87 -2.24
CA LEU A 135 -7.43 -3.68 -1.15
C LEU A 135 -8.96 -3.64 -1.19
N PRO A 136 -9.65 -4.75 -0.93
CA PRO A 136 -11.07 -4.72 -0.65
C PRO A 136 -11.34 -3.82 0.57
N HIS A 137 -12.42 -3.05 0.55
CA HIS A 137 -12.87 -2.32 1.72
C HIS A 137 -13.95 -3.14 2.42
N GLY A 138 -13.65 -3.65 3.62
CA GLY A 138 -14.64 -4.27 4.48
C GLY A 138 -15.65 -3.23 4.94
N LYS A 139 -16.93 -3.40 4.57
CA LYS A 139 -18.02 -2.75 5.31
C LYS A 139 -18.61 -3.83 6.21
N GLU A 140 -18.00 -4.12 7.35
CA GLU A 140 -18.81 -4.64 8.45
C GLU A 140 -19.36 -3.44 9.22
N PRO A 141 -20.67 -3.39 9.46
CA PRO A 141 -21.25 -2.31 10.25
C PRO A 141 -20.63 -2.38 11.65
N TYR A 142 -20.21 -1.22 12.16
CA TYR A 142 -19.98 -0.98 13.58
C TYR A 142 -20.91 -1.87 14.39
N HIS A 143 -20.34 -2.71 15.27
CA HIS A 143 -21.11 -3.39 16.29
C HIS A 143 -22.06 -2.37 16.91
N GLN A 144 -23.36 -2.49 16.63
CA GLN A 144 -24.34 -1.74 17.37
C GLN A 144 -24.10 -2.11 18.82
N ASN A 145 -23.78 -1.09 19.61
CA ASN A 145 -23.71 -1.17 21.05
C ASN A 145 -24.89 -2.03 21.52
N PRO A 146 -24.70 -3.11 22.30
CA PRO A 146 -25.83 -3.77 22.90
C PRO A 146 -26.47 -2.72 23.81
N SER A 147 -27.57 -2.12 23.36
CA SER A 147 -28.39 -1.26 24.20
C SER A 147 -28.66 -2.05 25.48
N PRO A 148 -28.37 -1.49 26.67
CA PRO A 148 -28.82 -2.13 27.90
C PRO A 148 -30.34 -2.21 27.79
N GLY A 149 -30.89 -3.42 27.83
CA GLY A 149 -32.32 -3.64 27.76
C GLY A 149 -33.03 -2.73 28.76
N SER A 150 -33.79 -1.77 28.23
CA SER A 150 -34.96 -1.29 28.94
C SER A 150 -35.96 -2.43 28.90
N ASP A 151 -36.09 -3.14 30.02
CA ASP A 151 -37.38 -3.66 30.43
C ASP A 151 -37.82 -2.84 31.64
N SER A 152 -38.87 -2.08 31.39
CA SER A 152 -39.78 -1.45 32.33
C SER A 152 -40.36 -2.44 33.34
N GLU A 153 -40.54 -2.04 34.61
CA GLU A 153 -41.89 -1.93 35.18
C GLU A 153 -41.90 -1.31 36.59
N GLU A 154 -42.79 -0.33 36.69
CA GLU A 154 -43.43 0.26 37.84
C GLU A 154 -43.81 -0.75 38.94
N ASN A 155 -43.51 -0.45 40.20
CA ASN A 155 -44.41 -0.71 41.33
C ASN A 155 -44.03 0.15 42.54
N MET A 156 -44.57 1.36 42.56
CA MET A 156 -44.80 2.13 43.77
C MET A 156 -46.19 1.76 44.28
N LYS A 157 -46.32 1.21 45.49
CA LYS A 157 -47.56 1.26 46.28
C LYS A 157 -47.30 1.09 47.79
N ILE A 158 -47.58 2.21 48.48
CA ILE A 158 -48.01 2.47 49.87
C ILE A 158 -47.06 2.06 50.99
#